data_AF-A0A0F9B1T2-F1
#
_entry.id   AF-A0A0F9B1T2-F1
#
_cell.length_a   1.000
_cell.length_b   1.000
_cell.length_c   1.000
_cell.angle_alpha   90.00
_cell.angle_beta   90.00
_cell.angle_gamma   90.00
#
_symmetry.space_group_name_H-M   'P 1'
#
loop_
_entity.id
_entity.type
_entity.pdbx_description
1 polymer ?
#
loop_
_entity_poly.entity_id
_entity_poly.type
_entity_poly.pdbx_seq_one_letter_code
_entity_poly.pdbx_strand_id
1 'polypeptide(L)'
;MLGSRLAYVIEKWDTQFAGRANLLGEIFNVTSGGLIYYGGVVLAVAAILGYLLWRRLPVRRYLDIITPSLMLGLAFGRAGCLLNGCCYGGPTRADFPLAMTFPYASEPLLKFGDSTNRFGAASVTPVFAAQAYLRHEDSARGRALPGWLWRGPAGEGGLKLPVELSPDQAAQAAVVRSWPVQPAQIFGIINALLICGALLWLSRLRKAEGVVFAAMLVMYAPTRFVLESIRGDNPNVQWTHNQITSVATVILGLILWAVLRRMPASAGAFARQRSAPQQAQKRKSSKKRKGKP
;
A
#
# COMPACT_ATOMS: atom_id res chain seq x y z
N MET A 1 -4.84 6.64 -11.32
CA MET A 1 -6.08 5.97 -11.80
C MET A 1 -5.95 5.51 -13.25
N LEU A 2 -5.64 6.40 -14.21
CA LEU A 2 -5.48 6.03 -15.62
C LEU A 2 -4.51 4.84 -15.84
N GLY A 3 -3.30 4.92 -15.26
CA GLY A 3 -2.30 3.84 -15.40
C GLY A 3 -2.73 2.51 -14.78
N SER A 4 -3.49 2.56 -13.67
CA SER A 4 -4.05 1.38 -13.03
C SER A 4 -5.12 0.70 -13.88
N ARG A 5 -5.90 1.50 -14.63
CA ARG A 5 -6.92 0.99 -15.54
C ARG A 5 -6.30 0.43 -16.82
N LEU A 6 -5.33 1.14 -17.39
CA LEU A 6 -4.58 0.67 -18.55
C LEU A 6 -3.91 -0.68 -18.29
N ALA A 7 -3.19 -0.81 -17.18
CA ALA A 7 -2.56 -2.09 -16.82
C ALA A 7 -3.60 -3.21 -16.65
N TYR A 8 -4.76 -2.92 -16.04
CA TYR A 8 -5.85 -3.89 -15.92
C TYR A 8 -6.38 -4.37 -17.27
N VAL A 9 -6.64 -3.42 -18.19
CA VAL A 9 -7.13 -3.72 -19.54
C VAL A 9 -6.12 -4.55 -20.32
N ILE A 10 -4.82 -4.23 -20.22
CA ILE A 10 -3.75 -4.97 -20.90
C ILE A 10 -3.64 -6.40 -20.34
N GLU A 11 -3.60 -6.57 -19.01
CA GLU A 11 -3.43 -7.89 -18.41
C GLU A 11 -4.66 -8.80 -18.60
N LYS A 12 -5.87 -8.22 -18.62
CA LYS A 12 -7.13 -8.97 -18.79
C LYS A 12 -7.70 -8.89 -20.20
N TRP A 13 -6.90 -8.47 -21.18
CA TRP A 13 -7.32 -8.28 -22.56
C TRP A 13 -7.97 -9.54 -23.15
N ASP A 14 -7.27 -10.67 -23.08
CA ASP A 14 -7.70 -11.93 -23.68
C ASP A 14 -8.87 -12.59 -22.93
N THR A 15 -9.00 -12.34 -21.63
CA THR A 15 -9.97 -13.05 -20.77
C THR A 15 -11.27 -12.29 -20.55
N GLN A 16 -11.26 -10.95 -20.60
CA GLN A 16 -12.44 -10.14 -20.28
C GLN A 16 -12.86 -9.17 -21.38
N PHE A 17 -11.96 -8.77 -22.29
CA PHE A 17 -12.23 -7.66 -23.21
C PHE A 17 -12.32 -8.08 -24.68
N ALA A 18 -11.61 -9.13 -25.11
CA ALA A 18 -11.54 -9.54 -26.52
C ALA A 18 -12.88 -9.91 -27.19
N GLY A 19 -13.95 -10.17 -26.44
CA GLY A 19 -15.25 -10.61 -26.96
C GLY A 19 -16.46 -9.73 -26.64
N ARG A 20 -16.28 -8.50 -26.13
CA ARG A 20 -17.40 -7.67 -25.66
C ARG A 20 -17.86 -6.63 -26.69
N ALA A 21 -19.18 -6.49 -26.83
CA ALA A 21 -19.80 -5.58 -27.81
C ALA A 21 -19.58 -4.07 -27.52
N ASN A 22 -19.39 -3.69 -26.25
CA ASN A 22 -19.20 -2.28 -25.82
C ASN A 22 -17.80 -2.04 -25.20
N LEU A 23 -16.75 -2.27 -26.00
CA LEU A 23 -15.34 -2.20 -25.57
C LEU A 23 -14.95 -0.85 -24.94
N LEU A 24 -15.31 0.26 -25.60
CA LEU A 24 -14.93 1.61 -25.15
C LEU A 24 -15.60 2.00 -23.83
N GLY A 25 -16.90 1.72 -23.70
CA GLY A 25 -17.64 2.03 -22.47
C GLY A 25 -17.08 1.30 -21.25
N GLU A 26 -16.64 0.06 -21.42
CA GLU A 26 -16.05 -0.70 -20.33
C GLU A 26 -14.61 -0.32 -20.03
N ILE A 27 -13.78 0.03 -21.02
CA ILE A 27 -12.42 0.52 -20.77
C ILE A 27 -12.46 1.75 -19.85
N PHE A 28 -13.40 2.67 -20.08
CA PHE A 28 -13.59 3.88 -19.27
C PHE A 28 -14.42 3.66 -17.99
N ASN A 29 -15.06 2.51 -17.82
CA ASN A 29 -15.83 2.21 -16.62
C ASN A 29 -14.91 1.87 -15.44
N VAL A 30 -14.46 2.92 -14.73
CA VAL A 30 -13.62 2.82 -13.53
C VAL A 30 -14.43 2.44 -12.29
N THR A 31 -15.75 2.68 -12.29
CA THR A 31 -16.65 2.44 -11.16
C THR A 31 -16.99 0.96 -10.95
N SER A 32 -16.90 0.13 -11.99
CA SER A 32 -17.10 -1.32 -11.90
C SER A 32 -15.93 -2.09 -11.25
N GLY A 33 -14.87 -1.41 -10.82
CA GLY A 33 -13.66 -2.04 -10.29
C GLY A 33 -12.68 -2.51 -11.37
N GLY A 34 -11.62 -3.20 -10.97
CA GLY A 34 -10.55 -3.63 -11.87
C GLY A 34 -9.48 -2.56 -12.06
N LEU A 35 -8.69 -2.33 -11.00
CA LEU A 35 -7.59 -1.39 -10.97
C LEU A 35 -6.35 -2.11 -10.47
N ILE A 36 -5.29 -2.06 -11.28
CA ILE A 36 -4.01 -2.64 -10.93
C ILE A 36 -3.12 -1.58 -10.29
N TYR A 37 -2.68 -1.83 -9.06
CA TYR A 37 -1.88 -0.86 -8.29
C TYR A 37 -0.57 -0.49 -8.99
N TYR A 38 0.20 -1.48 -9.45
CA TYR A 38 1.53 -1.24 -10.02
C TYR A 38 1.49 -0.37 -11.29
N GLY A 39 0.49 -0.56 -12.15
CA GLY A 39 0.29 0.30 -13.34
C GLY A 39 0.03 1.77 -13.00
N GLY A 40 -0.65 2.01 -11.87
CA GLY A 40 -0.87 3.37 -11.36
C GLY A 40 0.41 4.04 -10.90
N VAL A 41 1.24 3.30 -10.15
CA VAL A 41 2.52 3.79 -9.63
C VAL A 41 3.50 4.08 -10.76
N VAL A 42 3.66 3.17 -11.71
CA VAL A 42 4.59 3.32 -12.83
C VAL A 42 4.25 4.57 -13.65
N LEU A 43 2.98 4.74 -14.03
CA LEU A 43 2.57 5.90 -14.81
C LEU A 43 2.71 7.20 -14.00
N ALA A 44 2.40 7.19 -12.70
CA ALA A 44 2.55 8.37 -11.85
C ALA A 44 4.02 8.79 -11.72
N VAL A 45 4.93 7.83 -11.49
CA VAL A 45 6.38 8.10 -11.41
C VAL A 45 6.90 8.61 -12.75
N ALA A 46 6.54 7.97 -13.86
CA ALA A 46 6.97 8.38 -15.19
C ALA A 46 6.47 9.79 -15.54
N ALA A 47 5.20 10.10 -15.25
CA ALA A 47 4.63 11.42 -15.51
C ALA A 47 5.29 12.52 -14.64
N ILE A 48 5.50 12.26 -13.34
CA ILE A 48 6.14 13.21 -12.43
C ILE A 48 7.59 13.45 -12.85
N LEU A 49 8.38 12.38 -13.07
CA LEU A 49 9.77 12.52 -13.48
C LEU A 49 9.88 13.17 -14.87
N GLY A 50 9.06 12.75 -15.83
CA GLY A 50 9.00 13.34 -17.17
C GLY A 50 8.69 14.84 -17.12
N TYR A 51 7.72 15.26 -16.31
CA TYR A 51 7.39 16.67 -16.12
C TYR A 51 8.53 17.46 -15.46
N LEU A 52 9.13 16.92 -14.40
CA LEU A 52 10.25 17.57 -13.71
C LEU A 52 11.47 17.73 -14.63
N LEU A 53 11.76 16.72 -15.46
CA LEU A 53 12.85 16.74 -16.44
C LEU A 53 12.54 17.71 -17.59
N TRP A 54 11.32 17.68 -18.13
CA TRP A 54 10.90 18.59 -19.21
C TRP A 54 10.96 20.05 -18.78
N ARG A 55 10.58 20.34 -17.54
CA ARG A 55 10.65 21.70 -16.95
C ARG A 55 12.00 22.02 -16.33
N ARG A 56 13.00 21.12 -16.42
CA ARG A 56 14.35 21.28 -15.86
C ARG A 56 14.36 21.65 -14.37
N LEU A 57 13.43 21.08 -13.61
CA LEU A 57 13.26 21.33 -12.18
C LEU A 57 14.23 20.46 -11.35
N PRO A 58 14.65 20.92 -10.15
CA PRO A 58 15.56 20.17 -9.29
C PRO A 58 14.87 18.93 -8.70
N VAL A 59 14.91 17.81 -9.42
CA VAL A 59 14.22 16.53 -9.08
C VAL A 59 14.44 16.13 -7.63
N ARG A 60 15.68 16.17 -7.14
CA ARG A 60 16.05 15.79 -5.76
C ARG A 60 15.29 16.57 -4.69
N ARG A 61 15.04 17.86 -4.94
CA ARG A 61 14.28 18.71 -4.01
C ARG A 61 12.80 18.34 -3.98
N TYR A 62 12.21 18.03 -5.13
CA TYR A 62 10.82 17.61 -5.22
C TYR A 62 10.60 16.23 -4.59
N LEU A 63 11.53 15.30 -4.79
CA LEU A 63 11.49 14.00 -4.11
C LEU A 63 11.44 14.18 -2.58
N ASP A 64 12.32 15.00 -2.00
CA ASP A 64 12.31 15.26 -0.55
C ASP A 64 10.99 15.86 -0.05
N ILE A 65 10.33 16.69 -0.86
CA ILE A 65 9.04 17.33 -0.50
C ILE A 65 7.90 16.31 -0.55
N ILE A 66 7.88 15.44 -1.57
CA ILE A 66 6.81 14.48 -1.80
C ILE A 66 6.90 13.30 -0.81
N THR A 67 8.11 12.98 -0.33
CA THR A 67 8.38 11.77 0.47
C THR A 67 7.51 11.65 1.73
N PRO A 68 7.38 12.66 2.61
CA PRO A 68 6.48 12.55 3.77
C PRO A 68 5.01 12.36 3.37
N SER A 69 4.57 13.01 2.29
CA SER A 69 3.21 12.85 1.77
C SER A 69 2.94 11.43 1.26
N LEU A 70 3.95 10.74 0.69
CA LEU A 70 3.82 9.34 0.31
C LEU A 70 3.60 8.42 1.52
N MET A 71 4.33 8.66 2.63
CA MET A 71 4.15 7.89 3.86
C MET A 71 2.79 8.15 4.51
N LEU A 72 2.32 9.40 4.49
CA LEU A 72 0.97 9.72 4.93
C LEU A 72 -0.09 9.03 4.06
N GLY A 73 0.07 9.06 2.73
CA GLY A 73 -0.79 8.34 1.80
C GLY A 73 -0.82 6.83 2.06
N LEU A 74 0.33 6.24 2.41
CA LEU A 74 0.41 4.83 2.80
C LEU A 74 -0.36 4.56 4.11
N ALA A 75 -0.27 5.43 5.10
CA ALA A 75 -1.04 5.29 6.34
C ALA A 75 -2.55 5.27 6.07
N PHE A 76 -3.04 6.19 5.24
CA PHE A 76 -4.44 6.20 4.81
C PHE A 76 -4.82 4.96 3.99
N GLY A 77 -3.94 4.50 3.09
CA GLY A 77 -4.18 3.26 2.35
C GLY A 77 -4.30 2.04 3.27
N ARG A 78 -3.49 1.97 4.33
CA ARG A 78 -3.58 0.91 5.35
C ARG A 78 -4.81 1.03 6.23
N ALA A 79 -5.25 2.25 6.55
CA ALA A 79 -6.53 2.49 7.23
C ALA A 79 -7.70 2.03 6.36
N GLY A 80 -7.67 2.29 5.05
CA GLY A 80 -8.65 1.75 4.10
C GLY A 80 -8.68 0.21 4.09
N CYS A 81 -7.51 -0.43 4.13
CA CYS A 81 -7.42 -1.90 4.23
C CYS A 81 -8.04 -2.43 5.54
N LEU A 82 -7.83 -1.73 6.65
CA LEU A 82 -8.43 -2.08 7.94
C LEU A 82 -9.95 -1.99 7.89
N LEU A 83 -10.50 -0.91 7.34
CA LEU A 83 -11.95 -0.70 7.20
C LEU A 83 -12.60 -1.69 6.21
N ASN A 84 -11.89 -2.04 5.14
CA ASN A 84 -12.33 -3.06 4.19
C ASN A 84 -12.17 -4.50 4.73
N GLY A 85 -11.43 -4.67 5.82
CA GLY A 85 -11.16 -5.97 6.42
C GLY A 85 -10.23 -6.85 5.58
N CYS A 86 -9.35 -6.30 4.76
CA CYS A 86 -8.38 -7.06 3.95
C CYS A 86 -6.96 -6.90 4.48
N CYS A 87 -5.99 -7.67 3.95
CA CYS A 87 -4.55 -7.42 4.18
C CYS A 87 -4.04 -7.63 5.63
N TYR A 88 -4.70 -8.49 6.42
CA TYR A 88 -4.36 -8.87 7.81
C TYR A 88 -3.14 -9.81 7.90
N GLY A 89 -2.67 -10.08 9.12
CA GLY A 89 -1.53 -10.95 9.38
C GLY A 89 -1.89 -12.42 9.59
N GLY A 90 -0.90 -13.23 9.94
CA GLY A 90 -1.07 -14.65 10.25
C GLY A 90 -2.02 -14.93 11.43
N PRO A 91 -2.47 -16.18 11.59
CA PRO A 91 -3.28 -16.58 12.73
C PRO A 91 -2.49 -16.40 14.02
N THR A 92 -3.16 -16.00 15.09
CA THR A 92 -2.55 -15.80 16.40
C THR A 92 -3.39 -16.42 17.51
N ARG A 93 -2.76 -16.54 18.67
CA ARG A 93 -3.40 -17.03 19.90
C ARG A 93 -4.48 -16.05 20.38
N ALA A 94 -5.56 -16.58 20.96
CA ALA A 94 -6.72 -15.79 21.36
C ALA A 94 -6.44 -14.82 22.53
N ASP A 95 -5.42 -15.11 23.34
CA ASP A 95 -4.94 -14.32 24.47
C ASP A 95 -3.96 -13.20 24.08
N PHE A 96 -3.63 -13.07 22.79
CA PHE A 96 -2.73 -12.02 22.34
C PHE A 96 -3.40 -10.63 22.45
N PRO A 97 -2.80 -9.63 23.14
CA PRO A 97 -3.49 -8.37 23.47
C PRO A 97 -3.97 -7.53 22.29
N LEU A 98 -3.33 -7.68 21.13
CA LEU A 98 -3.66 -6.95 19.91
C LEU A 98 -4.31 -7.84 18.84
N ALA A 99 -4.77 -9.04 19.21
CA ALA A 99 -5.44 -9.92 18.27
C ALA A 99 -6.73 -9.26 17.76
N MET A 100 -6.94 -9.31 16.45
CA MET A 100 -8.18 -8.82 15.85
C MET A 100 -8.99 -9.96 15.25
N THR A 101 -10.31 -9.80 15.25
CA THR A 101 -11.23 -10.71 14.58
C THR A 101 -12.13 -9.91 13.64
N PHE A 102 -12.48 -10.50 12.51
CA PHE A 102 -13.33 -9.87 11.51
C PHE A 102 -14.76 -10.44 11.57
N PRO A 103 -15.80 -9.60 11.35
CA PRO A 103 -17.18 -10.06 11.30
C PRO A 103 -17.45 -10.97 10.11
N TYR A 104 -18.53 -11.74 10.22
CA TYR A 104 -19.16 -12.41 9.09
C TYR A 104 -19.45 -11.43 7.95
N ALA A 105 -19.27 -11.89 6.70
CA ALA A 105 -19.33 -11.08 5.48
C ALA A 105 -18.15 -10.14 5.19
N SER A 106 -17.09 -10.18 6.00
CA SER A 106 -15.82 -9.60 5.58
C SER A 106 -15.21 -10.42 4.43
N GLU A 107 -14.51 -9.76 3.50
CA GLU A 107 -13.80 -10.40 2.38
C GLU A 107 -12.89 -11.61 2.76
N PRO A 108 -12.23 -11.66 3.95
CA PRO A 108 -11.52 -12.83 4.46
C PRO A 108 -12.41 -14.06 4.64
N LEU A 109 -13.67 -13.86 5.01
CA LEU A 109 -14.64 -14.92 5.31
C LEU A 109 -15.53 -15.24 4.10
N LEU A 110 -15.52 -14.49 3.02
CA LEU A 110 -16.40 -14.75 1.86
C LEU A 110 -15.72 -15.53 0.73
N LYS A 111 -14.39 -15.54 0.67
CA LYS A 111 -13.63 -16.14 -0.43
C LYS A 111 -13.19 -17.58 -0.10
N PHE A 112 -14.17 -18.46 0.06
CA PHE A 112 -14.00 -19.89 0.34
C PHE A 112 -14.13 -20.80 -0.91
N GLY A 113 -13.85 -20.30 -2.11
CA GLY A 113 -13.87 -21.13 -3.33
C GLY A 113 -12.74 -20.79 -4.28
N ASP A 114 -12.04 -21.82 -4.77
CA ASP A 114 -10.94 -21.68 -5.73
C ASP A 114 -11.35 -20.99 -7.05
N SER A 115 -12.66 -20.93 -7.35
CA SER A 115 -13.22 -20.34 -8.57
C SER A 115 -13.83 -18.94 -8.41
N THR A 116 -14.01 -18.41 -7.19
CA THR A 116 -14.72 -17.13 -6.95
C THR A 116 -13.79 -15.94 -6.77
N ASN A 117 -12.49 -16.12 -7.04
CA ASN A 117 -11.48 -15.08 -6.87
C ASN A 117 -11.50 -14.08 -8.05
N ARG A 118 -12.55 -13.24 -8.12
CA ARG A 118 -12.68 -12.18 -9.14
C ARG A 118 -11.53 -11.16 -9.15
N PHE A 119 -10.72 -11.11 -8.09
CA PHE A 119 -9.57 -10.20 -7.94
C PHE A 119 -8.20 -10.90 -7.97
N GLY A 120 -8.15 -12.18 -8.35
CA GLY A 120 -6.91 -12.97 -8.37
C GLY A 120 -6.38 -13.29 -6.96
N ALA A 121 -5.46 -14.25 -6.91
CA ALA A 121 -4.83 -14.79 -5.70
C ALA A 121 -4.23 -13.74 -4.72
N ALA A 122 -4.13 -12.47 -5.12
CA ALA A 122 -3.64 -11.37 -4.30
C ALA A 122 -4.59 -10.92 -3.17
N SER A 123 -5.83 -11.43 -3.12
CA SER A 123 -6.90 -10.89 -2.26
C SER A 123 -7.52 -11.89 -1.28
N VAL A 124 -7.04 -13.13 -1.27
CA VAL A 124 -7.25 -14.11 -0.18
C VAL A 124 -5.86 -14.50 0.26
N THR A 125 -5.50 -14.20 1.50
CA THR A 125 -4.23 -14.69 2.04
C THR A 125 -4.32 -16.23 2.18
N PRO A 126 -3.26 -16.98 1.84
CA PRO A 126 -3.17 -18.43 2.09
C PRO A 126 -3.51 -18.81 3.53
N VAL A 127 -3.35 -17.88 4.47
CA VAL A 127 -3.77 -17.99 5.87
C VAL A 127 -5.26 -18.31 6.03
N PHE A 128 -6.17 -17.74 5.23
CA PHE A 128 -7.59 -18.08 5.33
C PHE A 128 -7.96 -19.34 4.54
N ALA A 129 -7.24 -19.63 3.45
CA ALA A 129 -7.32 -20.95 2.82
C ALA A 129 -6.86 -22.05 3.81
N ALA A 130 -5.84 -21.78 4.62
CA ALA A 130 -5.37 -22.66 5.70
C ALA A 130 -6.34 -22.70 6.89
N GLN A 131 -7.03 -21.61 7.25
CA GLN A 131 -8.11 -21.65 8.26
C GLN A 131 -9.33 -22.46 7.76
N ALA A 132 -9.57 -22.49 6.44
CA ALA A 132 -10.53 -23.38 5.80
C ALA A 132 -10.09 -24.84 5.86
N TYR A 133 -8.82 -25.12 5.55
CA TYR A 133 -8.22 -26.47 5.56
C TYR A 133 -8.11 -27.06 6.97
N LEU A 134 -7.68 -26.26 7.96
CA LEU A 134 -7.62 -26.68 9.37
C LEU A 134 -8.99 -27.09 9.91
N ARG A 135 -10.10 -26.64 9.30
CA ARG A 135 -11.46 -27.06 9.69
C ARG A 135 -11.76 -28.54 9.38
N HIS A 136 -11.13 -29.13 8.36
CA HIS A 136 -11.28 -30.56 8.10
C HIS A 136 -10.60 -31.41 9.18
N GLU A 137 -9.50 -30.93 9.76
CA GLU A 137 -8.75 -31.65 10.80
C GLU A 137 -9.19 -31.30 12.24
N ASP A 138 -9.62 -30.06 12.51
CA ASP A 138 -9.95 -29.56 13.86
C ASP A 138 -11.46 -29.64 14.23
N SER A 139 -12.27 -30.47 13.55
CA SER A 139 -13.60 -30.84 14.10
C SER A 139 -13.50 -31.42 15.53
N ALA A 140 -12.31 -31.88 15.93
CA ALA A 140 -11.97 -32.32 17.29
C ALA A 140 -11.88 -31.19 18.35
N ARG A 141 -11.80 -29.90 17.98
CA ARG A 141 -11.63 -28.74 18.91
C ARG A 141 -12.84 -27.81 19.04
N GLY A 142 -14.00 -28.15 18.47
CA GLY A 142 -15.30 -27.65 18.95
C GLY A 142 -15.80 -26.28 18.46
N ARG A 143 -15.31 -25.71 17.34
CA ARG A 143 -15.92 -24.51 16.70
C ARG A 143 -16.19 -24.70 15.21
N ALA A 144 -17.01 -25.69 14.85
CA ALA A 144 -17.51 -25.81 13.48
C ALA A 144 -18.59 -24.73 13.21
N LEU A 145 -18.48 -23.98 12.11
CA LEU A 145 -19.58 -23.09 11.69
C LEU A 145 -20.82 -23.91 11.36
N PRO A 146 -22.04 -23.38 11.57
CA PRO A 146 -23.27 -24.12 11.30
C PRO A 146 -23.37 -24.58 9.84
N GLY A 147 -23.91 -25.78 9.62
CA GLY A 147 -24.07 -26.35 8.28
C GLY A 147 -24.88 -25.48 7.32
N TRP A 148 -25.88 -24.75 7.84
CA TRP A 148 -26.76 -23.87 7.05
C TRP A 148 -26.05 -22.65 6.44
N LEU A 149 -24.84 -22.31 6.92
CA LEU A 149 -24.05 -21.16 6.45
C LEU A 149 -23.36 -21.43 5.10
N TRP A 150 -23.30 -22.69 4.70
CA TRP A 150 -22.68 -23.15 3.46
C TRP A 150 -23.69 -23.22 2.31
N ARG A 151 -23.22 -23.00 1.07
CA ARG A 151 -24.03 -23.16 -0.16
C ARG A 151 -24.19 -24.61 -0.62
N GLY A 152 -23.49 -25.56 0.00
CA GLY A 152 -23.56 -26.99 -0.27
C GLY A 152 -23.37 -27.81 1.01
N PRO A 153 -23.04 -29.11 0.89
CA PRO A 153 -22.55 -29.91 2.02
C PRO A 153 -21.45 -29.16 2.77
N ALA A 154 -21.40 -29.24 4.09
CA ALA A 154 -20.52 -28.39 4.91
C ALA A 154 -19.06 -28.44 4.44
N GLY A 155 -18.57 -27.37 3.82
CA GLY A 155 -17.22 -27.27 3.25
C GLY A 155 -17.16 -27.16 1.73
N GLU A 156 -18.23 -27.51 1.01
CA GLU A 156 -18.31 -27.46 -0.45
C GLU A 156 -19.14 -26.26 -0.91
N GLY A 157 -18.61 -25.44 -1.84
CA GLY A 157 -19.34 -24.33 -2.48
C GLY A 157 -19.24 -22.94 -1.82
N GLY A 158 -18.43 -22.79 -0.76
CA GLY A 158 -18.20 -21.52 -0.07
C GLY A 158 -19.34 -21.07 0.84
N LEU A 159 -19.11 -20.00 1.61
CA LEU A 159 -20.11 -19.44 2.53
C LEU A 159 -21.17 -18.62 1.78
N LYS A 160 -22.41 -18.64 2.30
CA LYS A 160 -23.53 -17.84 1.78
C LYS A 160 -23.25 -16.35 1.91
N LEU A 161 -23.65 -15.58 0.91
CA LEU A 161 -23.57 -14.12 0.99
C LEU A 161 -24.67 -13.60 1.94
N PRO A 162 -24.52 -12.40 2.53
CA PRO A 162 -25.56 -11.80 3.38
C PRO A 162 -26.95 -11.72 2.73
N VAL A 163 -26.98 -11.55 1.42
CA VAL A 163 -28.21 -11.47 0.61
C VAL A 163 -28.94 -12.82 0.51
N GLU A 164 -28.25 -13.93 0.76
CA GLU A 164 -28.78 -15.30 0.66
C GLU A 164 -29.27 -15.86 1.99
N LEU A 165 -29.20 -15.08 3.07
CA LEU A 165 -29.58 -15.48 4.41
C LEU A 165 -30.99 -15.01 4.74
N SER A 166 -31.77 -15.85 5.43
CA SER A 166 -33.00 -15.38 6.08
C SER A 166 -32.67 -14.36 7.19
N PRO A 167 -33.63 -13.51 7.62
CA PRO A 167 -33.40 -12.56 8.71
C PRO A 167 -32.85 -13.21 9.99
N ASP A 168 -33.35 -14.38 10.35
CA ASP A 168 -32.88 -15.14 11.53
C ASP A 168 -31.48 -15.70 11.34
N GLN A 169 -31.17 -16.18 10.14
CA GLN A 169 -29.82 -16.65 9.79
C GLN A 169 -28.82 -15.50 9.74
N ALA A 170 -29.24 -14.32 9.27
CA ALA A 170 -28.41 -13.12 9.26
C ALA A 170 -28.10 -12.65 10.69
N ALA A 171 -29.07 -12.70 11.60
CA ALA A 171 -28.85 -12.40 13.02
C ALA A 171 -27.87 -13.39 13.68
N GLN A 172 -27.98 -14.68 13.37
CA GLN A 172 -27.05 -15.70 13.85
C GLN A 172 -25.66 -15.60 13.20
N ALA A 173 -25.59 -15.19 11.93
CA ALA A 173 -24.32 -15.02 11.25
C ALA A 173 -23.58 -13.76 11.73
N ALA A 174 -24.29 -12.71 12.17
CA ALA A 174 -23.69 -11.45 12.64
C ALA A 174 -22.77 -11.63 13.87
N VAL A 175 -23.01 -12.67 14.69
CA VAL A 175 -22.15 -13.00 15.84
C VAL A 175 -20.94 -13.86 15.47
N VAL A 176 -20.89 -14.42 14.26
CA VAL A 176 -19.76 -15.20 13.77
C VAL A 176 -18.57 -14.29 13.50
N ARG A 177 -17.41 -14.67 14.02
CA ARG A 177 -16.14 -13.96 13.88
C ARG A 177 -15.07 -14.86 13.28
N SER A 178 -14.10 -14.27 12.59
CA SER A 178 -12.90 -14.99 12.13
C SER A 178 -12.07 -15.49 13.32
N TRP A 179 -11.13 -16.39 13.03
CA TRP A 179 -10.05 -16.69 13.98
C TRP A 179 -9.26 -15.42 14.34
N PRO A 180 -8.66 -15.37 15.54
CA PRO A 180 -7.80 -14.27 15.92
C PRO A 180 -6.62 -14.18 14.95
N VAL A 181 -6.40 -13.01 14.37
CA VAL A 181 -5.28 -12.73 13.46
C VAL A 181 -4.45 -11.56 13.95
N GLN A 182 -3.19 -11.53 13.53
CA GLN A 182 -2.30 -10.40 13.84
C GLN A 182 -2.74 -9.14 13.08
N PRO A 183 -2.76 -7.96 13.72
CA PRO A 183 -3.27 -6.73 13.13
C PRO A 183 -2.21 -6.04 12.25
N ALA A 184 -1.77 -6.71 11.19
CA ALA A 184 -0.73 -6.21 10.28
C ALA A 184 -1.06 -4.82 9.67
N GLN A 185 -2.34 -4.49 9.51
CA GLN A 185 -2.80 -3.20 9.02
C GLN A 185 -2.49 -2.08 10.02
N ILE A 186 -2.76 -2.31 11.32
CA ILE A 186 -2.50 -1.33 12.38
C ILE A 186 -0.99 -1.07 12.49
N PHE A 187 -0.19 -2.14 12.49
CA PHE A 187 1.27 -2.02 12.45
C PHE A 187 1.73 -1.24 11.22
N GLY A 188 1.11 -1.47 10.06
CA GLY A 188 1.36 -0.69 8.84
C GLY A 188 1.03 0.80 8.96
N ILE A 189 -0.09 1.16 9.60
CA ILE A 189 -0.49 2.56 9.84
C ILE A 189 0.51 3.24 10.77
N ILE A 190 0.77 2.63 11.94
CA ILE A 190 1.67 3.18 12.95
C ILE A 190 3.06 3.38 12.34
N ASN A 191 3.57 2.36 11.66
CA ASN A 191 4.88 2.43 11.01
C ASN A 191 4.95 3.57 9.97
N ALA A 192 3.93 3.70 9.11
CA ALA A 192 3.90 4.77 8.11
C ALA A 192 3.86 6.17 8.75
N LEU A 193 3.12 6.34 9.85
CA LEU A 193 3.07 7.61 10.59
C LEU A 193 4.38 7.92 11.32
N LEU A 194 5.02 6.92 11.94
CA LEU A 194 6.34 7.08 12.57
C LEU A 194 7.40 7.48 11.57
N ILE A 195 7.45 6.80 10.41
CA ILE A 195 8.37 7.15 9.33
C ILE A 195 8.04 8.56 8.80
N CYS A 196 6.76 8.91 8.61
CA CYS A 196 6.37 10.26 8.20
C CYS A 196 6.88 11.33 9.19
N GLY A 197 6.66 11.13 10.50
CA GLY A 197 7.16 12.03 11.54
C GLY A 197 8.69 12.16 11.54
N ALA A 198 9.40 11.03 11.44
CA ALA A 198 10.87 11.00 11.35
C ALA A 198 11.39 11.73 10.10
N LEU A 199 10.71 11.58 8.96
CA LEU A 199 11.06 12.29 7.72
C LEU A 199 10.78 13.79 7.81
N LEU A 200 9.66 14.19 8.42
CA LEU A 200 9.36 15.61 8.66
C LEU A 200 10.40 16.23 9.60
N TRP A 201 10.79 15.51 10.65
CA TRP A 201 11.89 15.92 11.53
C TRP A 201 13.20 16.06 10.76
N LEU A 202 13.61 15.02 10.02
CA LEU A 202 14.83 15.03 9.20
C LEU A 202 14.79 16.15 8.15
N SER A 203 13.61 16.46 7.60
CA SER A 203 13.44 17.53 6.62
C SER A 203 13.81 18.92 7.16
N ARG A 204 13.73 19.11 8.49
CA ARG A 204 14.18 20.34 9.19
C ARG A 204 15.69 20.36 9.42
N LEU A 205 16.34 19.20 9.50
CA LEU A 205 17.77 19.07 9.79
C LEU A 205 18.64 18.90 8.54
N ARG A 206 18.04 18.60 7.38
CA ARG A 206 18.77 18.25 6.17
C ARG A 206 19.66 19.40 5.67
N LYS A 207 20.87 19.05 5.23
CA LYS A 207 21.83 19.96 4.59
C LYS A 207 21.96 19.75 3.07
N ALA A 208 21.49 18.61 2.57
CA ALA A 208 21.55 18.21 1.16
C ALA A 208 20.18 17.78 0.63
N GLU A 209 19.99 17.92 -0.68
CA GLU A 209 18.75 17.54 -1.37
C GLU A 209 18.76 16.06 -1.76
N GLY A 210 17.62 15.38 -1.62
CA GLY A 210 17.42 13.96 -1.89
C GLY A 210 17.69 13.05 -0.68
N VAL A 211 18.17 13.60 0.44
CA VAL A 211 18.47 12.83 1.65
C VAL A 211 17.19 12.33 2.33
N VAL A 212 16.10 13.09 2.29
CA VAL A 212 14.82 12.69 2.91
C VAL A 212 14.23 11.51 2.13
N PHE A 213 14.29 11.55 0.80
CA PHE A 213 13.86 10.43 -0.03
C PHE A 213 14.70 9.16 0.23
N ALA A 214 16.02 9.30 0.27
CA ALA A 214 16.90 8.16 0.60
C ALA A 214 16.61 7.60 2.00
N ALA A 215 16.38 8.48 2.99
CA ALA A 215 15.98 8.10 4.34
C ALA A 215 14.72 7.23 4.35
N MET A 216 13.72 7.61 3.54
CA MET A 216 12.47 6.87 3.46
C MET A 216 12.68 5.45 2.96
N LEU A 217 13.50 5.25 1.92
CA LEU A 217 13.82 3.91 1.42
C LEU A 217 14.48 3.05 2.49
N VAL A 218 15.43 3.63 3.24
CA VAL A 218 16.15 2.92 4.32
C VAL A 218 15.25 2.59 5.51
N MET A 219 14.33 3.48 5.90
CA MET A 219 13.43 3.24 7.03
C MET A 219 12.24 2.33 6.66
N TYR A 220 11.73 2.45 5.45
CA TYR A 220 10.53 1.74 5.02
C TYR A 220 10.79 0.27 4.65
N ALA A 221 11.90 -0.03 4.01
CA ALA A 221 12.16 -1.38 3.51
C ALA A 221 12.33 -2.45 4.63
N PRO A 222 13.06 -2.20 5.74
CA PRO A 222 13.15 -3.16 6.84
C PRO A 222 11.81 -3.40 7.54
N THR A 223 11.00 -2.35 7.68
CA THR A 223 9.69 -2.45 8.31
C THR A 223 8.71 -3.20 7.42
N ARG A 224 8.87 -3.10 6.09
CA ARG A 224 8.17 -3.94 5.12
C ARG A 224 8.55 -5.42 5.23
N PHE A 225 9.84 -5.72 5.39
CA PHE A 225 10.33 -7.08 5.61
C PHE A 225 9.66 -7.72 6.84
N VAL A 226 9.64 -7.01 7.98
CA VAL A 226 9.03 -7.51 9.22
C VAL A 226 7.52 -7.72 9.06
N LEU A 227 6.82 -6.76 8.45
CA LEU A 227 5.37 -6.87 8.20
C LEU A 227 5.03 -8.04 7.28
N GLU A 228 5.91 -8.37 6.33
CA GLU A 228 5.72 -9.52 5.45
C GLU A 228 5.93 -10.84 6.19
N SER A 229 6.93 -10.92 7.08
CA SER A 229 7.13 -12.09 7.93
C SER A 229 5.93 -12.34 8.87
N ILE A 230 5.26 -11.27 9.31
CA ILE A 230 4.02 -11.34 10.11
C ILE A 230 2.81 -11.77 9.26
N ARG A 231 2.84 -11.55 7.95
CA ARG A 231 1.68 -11.79 7.07
C ARG A 231 1.37 -13.25 6.79
N GLY A 232 2.32 -14.17 6.98
CA GLY A 232 2.05 -15.61 6.87
C GLY A 232 1.65 -16.08 5.46
N ASP A 233 1.84 -15.25 4.43
CA ASP A 233 1.44 -15.53 3.04
C ASP A 233 2.44 -16.45 2.29
N ASN A 234 3.43 -17.03 2.98
CA ASN A 234 4.45 -17.87 2.36
C ASN A 234 4.48 -19.28 2.97
N PRO A 235 3.85 -20.28 2.33
CA PRO A 235 3.88 -21.67 2.79
C PRO A 235 5.23 -22.36 2.58
N ASN A 236 6.17 -21.75 1.84
CA ASN A 236 7.44 -22.37 1.48
C ASN A 236 8.64 -21.65 2.11
N VAL A 237 9.61 -22.45 2.54
CA VAL A 237 10.87 -22.08 3.26
C VAL A 237 11.88 -21.32 2.37
N GLN A 238 11.42 -20.65 1.31
CA GLN A 238 12.25 -19.84 0.42
C GLN A 238 11.96 -18.34 0.61
N TRP A 239 13.00 -17.51 0.45
CA TRP A 239 12.91 -16.06 0.59
C TRP A 239 11.75 -15.50 -0.24
N THR A 240 10.84 -14.72 0.37
CA THR A 240 9.72 -14.14 -0.38
C THR A 240 10.25 -13.11 -1.38
N HIS A 241 9.57 -12.97 -2.53
CA HIS A 241 9.85 -11.91 -3.51
C HIS A 241 9.86 -10.50 -2.85
N ASN A 242 9.04 -10.34 -1.81
CA ASN A 242 8.94 -9.14 -0.98
C ASN A 242 10.14 -8.94 -0.04
N GLN A 243 10.78 -10.01 0.43
CA GLN A 243 12.03 -9.93 1.21
C GLN A 243 13.22 -9.51 0.32
N ILE A 244 13.34 -10.08 -0.88
CA ILE A 244 14.40 -9.74 -1.83
C ILE A 244 14.29 -8.27 -2.26
N THR A 245 13.09 -7.83 -2.64
CA THR A 245 12.84 -6.43 -3.01
C THR A 245 13.08 -5.47 -1.85
N SER A 246 12.81 -5.87 -0.60
CA SER A 246 13.12 -5.06 0.58
C SER A 246 14.63 -4.87 0.76
N VAL A 247 15.43 -5.94 0.66
CA VAL A 247 16.90 -5.86 0.76
C VAL A 247 17.48 -4.97 -0.34
N ALA A 248 17.05 -5.17 -1.59
CA ALA A 248 17.47 -4.33 -2.71
C ALA A 248 17.14 -2.85 -2.49
N THR A 249 15.96 -2.56 -1.92
CA THR A 249 15.52 -1.19 -1.63
C THR A 249 16.34 -0.54 -0.52
N VAL A 250 16.73 -1.27 0.53
CA VAL A 250 17.64 -0.77 1.58
C VAL A 250 18.99 -0.41 0.98
N ILE A 251 19.59 -1.31 0.20
CA ILE A 251 20.90 -1.11 -0.42
C ILE A 251 20.85 0.14 -1.32
N LEU A 252 19.83 0.24 -2.18
CA LEU A 252 19.62 1.43 -3.01
C LEU A 252 19.48 2.70 -2.17
N GLY A 253 18.70 2.67 -1.10
CA GLY A 253 18.53 3.78 -0.17
C GLY A 253 19.84 4.24 0.46
N LEU A 254 20.69 3.30 0.89
CA LEU A 254 22.01 3.59 1.48
C LEU A 254 22.98 4.18 0.45
N ILE A 255 23.02 3.64 -0.77
CA ILE A 255 23.83 4.16 -1.88
C ILE A 255 23.39 5.60 -2.20
N LEU A 256 22.09 5.80 -2.39
CA LEU A 256 21.52 7.13 -2.66
C LEU A 256 21.84 8.10 -1.53
N TRP A 257 21.71 7.69 -0.27
CA TRP A 257 22.09 8.54 0.86
C TRP A 257 23.57 8.93 0.79
N ALA A 258 24.46 7.97 0.57
CA ALA A 258 25.91 8.19 0.55
C ALA A 258 26.35 9.12 -0.59
N VAL A 259 25.70 9.02 -1.75
CA VAL A 259 25.95 9.84 -2.94
C VAL A 259 25.32 11.23 -2.79
N LEU A 260 24.02 11.31 -2.47
CA LEU A 260 23.26 12.55 -2.45
C LEU A 260 23.74 13.51 -1.35
N ARG A 261 24.20 13.00 -0.20
CA ARG A 261 24.76 13.84 0.87
C ARG A 261 26.04 14.57 0.47
N ARG A 262 26.75 14.08 -0.56
CA ARG A 262 28.01 14.66 -1.06
C ARG A 262 27.81 15.58 -2.25
N MET A 263 26.63 15.53 -2.89
CA MET A 263 26.37 16.35 -4.06
C MET A 263 25.98 17.78 -3.70
N PRO A 264 26.40 18.78 -4.50
CA PRO A 264 25.95 20.16 -4.32
C PRO A 264 24.45 20.29 -4.61
N ALA A 265 23.81 21.29 -4.00
CA ALA A 265 22.37 21.54 -4.15
C ALA A 265 21.98 21.72 -5.63
N SER A 266 21.01 20.93 -6.10
CA SER A 266 20.49 21.03 -7.50
C SER A 266 19.77 22.34 -7.73
N ALA A 267 19.22 22.94 -6.68
CA ALA A 267 18.55 24.23 -6.76
C ALA A 267 19.49 25.41 -7.13
N GLY A 268 20.77 25.20 -7.43
CA GLY A 268 21.72 26.25 -7.79
C GLY A 268 21.22 27.25 -8.85
N ALA A 269 20.39 26.83 -9.83
CA ALA A 269 19.77 27.74 -10.79
C ALA A 269 18.49 28.43 -10.24
N PHE A 270 17.62 27.68 -9.56
CA PHE A 270 16.33 28.15 -9.04
C PHE A 270 16.49 29.10 -7.83
N ALA A 271 17.45 28.80 -6.94
CA ALA A 271 17.82 29.65 -5.81
C ALA A 271 18.47 30.96 -6.31
N ARG A 272 19.31 30.90 -7.36
CA ARG A 272 19.88 32.11 -7.98
C ARG A 272 18.79 33.01 -8.59
N GLN A 273 17.79 32.44 -9.26
CA GLN A 273 16.66 33.21 -9.82
C GLN A 273 15.78 33.86 -8.75
N ARG A 274 15.55 33.22 -7.59
CA ARG A 274 14.74 33.79 -6.49
C ARG A 274 15.51 34.83 -5.67
N SER A 275 16.83 34.68 -5.55
CA SER A 275 17.71 35.60 -4.82
C SER A 275 18.05 36.86 -5.62
N ALA A 276 18.04 36.79 -6.96
CA ALA A 276 18.44 37.90 -7.81
C ALA A 276 17.61 39.19 -7.60
N PRO A 277 16.26 39.14 -7.49
CA PRO A 277 15.46 40.33 -7.19
C PRO A 277 15.77 40.93 -5.80
N GLN A 278 15.90 40.08 -4.77
CA GLN A 278 16.17 40.52 -3.40
C GLN A 278 17.59 41.09 -3.24
N GLN A 279 18.59 40.51 -3.91
CA GLN A 279 19.95 41.03 -3.93
C GLN A 279 20.06 42.33 -4.73
N ALA A 280 19.32 42.47 -5.83
CA ALA A 280 19.22 43.72 -6.58
C ALA A 280 18.59 44.84 -5.73
N GLN A 281 17.55 44.53 -4.95
CA GLN A 281 16.93 45.47 -4.01
C GLN A 281 17.88 45.88 -2.88
N LYS A 282 18.59 44.94 -2.25
CA LYS A 282 19.61 45.23 -1.22
C LYS A 282 20.75 46.11 -1.78
N ARG A 283 21.24 45.83 -3.00
CA ARG A 283 22.26 46.66 -3.67
C ARG A 283 21.77 48.09 -3.93
N LYS A 284 20.53 48.27 -4.40
CA LYS A 284 19.92 49.61 -4.61
C LYS A 284 19.76 50.37 -3.29
N SER A 285 19.28 49.71 -2.25
CA SER A 285 19.17 50.28 -0.89
C SER A 285 20.52 50.73 -0.33
N SER A 286 21.55 49.90 -0.46
CA SER A 286 22.91 50.20 0.01
C SER A 286 23.54 51.39 -0.74
N LYS A 287 23.40 51.46 -2.08
CA LYS A 287 23.85 52.63 -2.86
C LYS A 287 23.12 53.92 -2.46
N LYS A 288 21.80 53.85 -2.23
CA LYS A 288 20.99 55.01 -1.79
C LYS A 288 21.39 55.50 -0.39
N ARG A 289 21.87 54.59 0.48
CA ARG A 289 22.39 54.91 1.82
C ARG A 289 23.79 55.52 1.81
N LYS A 290 24.65 55.11 0.87
CA LYS A 290 26.02 55.62 0.70
C LYS A 290 26.12 56.92 -0.12
N GLY A 291 25.06 57.29 -0.86
CA GLY A 291 25.00 58.52 -1.66
C GLY A 291 24.14 59.63 -1.04
N LYS A 292 23.78 59.53 0.25
CA LYS A 292 23.21 60.66 0.98
C LYS A 292 24.37 61.49 1.54
N PRO A 293 24.52 62.76 1.12
CA PRO A 293 25.51 63.67 1.69
C PRO A 293 25.22 63.97 3.17
#